data_AF-A0A821KX82-F1
#
_entry.id   AF-A0A821KX82-F1
#
_cell.length_a   1.000
_cell.length_b   1.000
_cell.length_c   1.000
_cell.angle_alpha   90.00
_cell.angle_beta   90.00
_cell.angle_gamma   90.00
#
_symmetry.space_group_name_H-M   'P 1'
#
loop_
_entity.id
_entity.type
_entity.pdbx_description
1 polymer ?
#
loop_
_entity_poly.entity_id
_entity_poly.type
_entity_poly.pdbx_seq_one_letter_code
_entity_poly.pdbx_strand_id
1 'polypeptide(L)' 'IDTYQPSEKPTFNGYRSAGYGPKIDFVWITSNSVYHVEGESKIDDYHDQNGFFPSDHFPVYADLTVN' A
#
# COMPACT_ATOMS: atom_id res chain seq x y z
N ILE A 1 -10.58 -2.93 19.16
CA ILE A 1 -9.74 -1.73 18.99
C ILE A 1 -9.72 -1.48 17.50
N ASP A 2 -10.41 -0.43 17.08
CA ASP A 2 -10.47 -0.02 15.67
C ASP A 2 -9.15 0.69 15.36
N THR A 3 -8.26 0.06 14.60
CA THR A 3 -6.90 0.56 14.30
C THR A 3 -6.90 1.48 13.09
N TYR A 4 -8.05 2.05 12.74
CA TYR A 4 -8.17 2.97 11.62
C TYR A 4 -7.35 4.23 11.89
N GLN A 5 -6.14 4.27 11.31
CA GLN A 5 -5.26 5.43 11.26
C GLN A 5 -5.71 6.26 10.05
N PRO A 6 -6.42 7.40 10.23
CA PRO A 6 -7.05 8.14 9.14
C PRO A 6 -6.08 8.67 8.08
N SER A 7 -4.79 8.71 8.39
CA SER A 7 -3.71 9.18 7.53
C SER A 7 -3.09 8.09 6.65
N GLU A 8 -3.30 6.81 6.96
CA GLU A 8 -2.69 5.73 6.19
C GLU A 8 -3.61 5.31 5.03
N LYS A 9 -3.06 5.30 3.81
CA LYS A 9 -3.80 4.77 2.66
C LYS A 9 -4.05 3.26 2.84
N PRO A 10 -5.27 2.77 2.53
CA PRO A 10 -5.60 1.35 2.66
C PRO A 10 -4.87 0.53 1.60
N THR A 11 -4.58 -0.73 1.91
CA THR A 11 -4.06 -1.69 0.92
C THR A 11 -5.10 -2.75 0.54
N PHE A 12 -6.16 -2.91 1.33
CA PHE A 12 -7.28 -3.79 1.02
C PHE A 12 -8.51 -2.99 0.57
N ASN A 13 -9.12 -3.38 -0.55
CA ASN A 13 -10.33 -2.77 -1.12
C ASN A 13 -11.52 -3.74 -1.25
N GLY A 14 -11.28 -5.05 -1.18
CA GLY A 14 -12.33 -6.08 -1.21
C GLY A 14 -13.22 -6.05 -2.46
N TYR A 15 -12.74 -5.48 -3.57
CA TYR A 15 -13.47 -5.16 -4.79
C TYR A 15 -14.63 -4.14 -4.62
N ARG A 16 -14.58 -3.28 -3.59
CA ARG A 16 -15.72 -2.42 -3.21
C ARG A 16 -15.45 -0.92 -3.29
N SER A 17 -14.28 -0.44 -2.84
CA SER A 17 -13.98 0.99 -2.87
C SER A 17 -12.50 1.31 -2.78
N ALA A 18 -12.06 2.34 -3.51
CA ALA A 18 -10.81 3.04 -3.23
C ALA A 18 -10.99 3.95 -2.01
N GLY A 19 -9.96 4.03 -1.15
CA GLY A 19 -9.90 4.98 -0.03
C GLY A 19 -10.57 4.54 1.29
N TYR A 20 -11.17 3.34 1.36
CA TYR A 20 -11.67 2.76 2.61
C TYR A 20 -11.20 1.31 2.77
N GLY A 21 -10.57 1.01 3.90
CA GLY A 21 -10.07 -0.33 4.23
C GLY A 21 -8.90 -0.28 5.21
N PRO A 22 -8.44 -1.44 5.71
CA PRO A 22 -7.23 -1.51 6.50
C PRO A 22 -5.97 -1.51 5.60
N LYS A 23 -4.85 -1.07 6.18
CA LYS A 23 -3.50 -1.32 5.64
C LYS A 23 -2.98 -2.62 6.24
N ILE A 24 -2.93 -3.66 5.42
CA ILE A 24 -2.55 -5.02 5.85
C ILE A 24 -1.40 -5.62 5.03
N ASP A 25 -0.94 -4.91 4.00
CA ASP A 25 0.19 -5.29 3.15
C ASP A 25 1.40 -4.42 3.45
N PHE A 26 2.57 -5.06 3.57
CA PHE A 26 3.79 -4.40 4.01
C PHE A 26 4.99 -4.93 3.25
N VAL A 27 5.90 -4.03 2.89
CA VAL A 27 7.23 -4.37 2.37
C VAL A 27 8.23 -4.18 3.51
N TRP A 28 8.78 -5.28 4.01
CA TRP A 28 9.79 -5.27 5.07
C TRP A 28 11.18 -5.47 4.47
N ILE A 29 12.13 -4.63 4.90
CA ILE A 29 13.54 -4.78 4.57
C ILE A 29 14.36 -4.98 5.84
N THR A 30 15.41 -5.80 5.74
CA THR A 30 16.32 -6.01 6.88
C THR A 30 17.13 -4.75 7.16
N SER A 31 17.32 -4.41 8.44
CA SER A 31 18.09 -3.24 8.87
C SER A 31 19.55 -3.28 8.48
N ASN A 32 20.09 -4.47 8.18
CA ASN A 32 21.47 -4.68 7.76
C ASN A 32 21.60 -4.81 6.23
N SER A 33 20.57 -4.42 5.48
CA SER A 33 20.58 -4.44 4.02
C SER A 33 21.50 -3.37 3.45
N VAL A 34 22.07 -3.64 2.27
CA VAL A 34 22.74 -2.60 1.45
C VAL A 34 21.75 -1.64 0.80
N TYR A 35 20.48 -2.05 0.73
CA TYR A 35 19.36 -1.24 0.23
C TYR A 35 18.63 -0.56 1.39
N HIS A 36 18.20 0.68 1.19
CA HIS A 36 17.37 1.46 2.11
C HIS A 36 16.09 1.91 1.42
N VAL A 37 14.99 2.00 2.16
CA VAL A 37 13.74 2.58 1.64
C VAL A 37 13.92 4.08 1.51
N GLU A 38 13.75 4.60 0.31
CA GLU A 38 13.79 6.02 0.02
C GLU A 38 12.39 6.62 0.15
N GLY A 39 12.22 7.51 1.13
CA GLY A 39 10.95 8.20 1.36
C GLY A 39 9.84 7.30 1.90
N GLU A 40 8.59 7.64 1.55
CA GLU A 40 7.40 6.92 1.97
C GLU A 40 6.97 5.87 0.94
N SER A 41 6.39 4.76 1.40
CA SER A 41 5.78 3.76 0.54
C SER A 41 4.58 4.35 -0.23
N LYS A 42 4.45 4.01 -1.50
CA LYS A 42 3.35 4.45 -2.37
C LYS A 42 2.33 3.33 -2.50
N ILE A 43 1.06 3.71 -2.57
CA ILE A 43 -0.06 2.79 -2.84
C ILE A 43 -0.75 3.29 -4.10
N ASP A 44 -0.96 2.38 -5.05
CA ASP A 44 -1.70 2.63 -6.29
C ASP A 44 -3.13 2.13 -6.14
N ASP A 45 -4.07 3.07 -6.03
CA ASP A 45 -5.49 2.81 -5.83
C ASP A 45 -6.28 2.69 -7.15
N TYR A 46 -5.60 2.27 -8.21
CA TYR A 46 -6.18 2.08 -9.54
C TYR A 46 -7.48 1.27 -9.54
N HIS A 47 -8.46 1.83 -10.24
CA HIS A 47 -9.69 1.19 -10.67
C HIS A 47 -10.09 1.78 -12.02
N ASP A 48 -10.79 1.00 -12.84
CA ASP A 48 -11.26 1.52 -14.12
C ASP A 48 -12.45 2.49 -13.94
N GLN A 49 -12.88 3.12 -15.03
CA GLN A 49 -14.02 4.04 -15.04
C GLN A 49 -15.36 3.40 -14.60
N ASN A 50 -15.45 2.07 -14.55
CA ASN A 50 -16.62 1.31 -14.10
C ASN A 50 -16.48 0.86 -12.63
N GLY A 51 -15.39 1.22 -11.95
CA GLY A 51 -15.10 0.78 -10.59
C GLY A 51 -14.58 -0.67 -10.51
N PHE A 52 -14.11 -1.24 -11.61
CA PHE A 52 -13.44 -2.54 -11.58
C PHE A 52 -12.05 -2.41 -10.96
N PHE A 53 -11.80 -3.25 -9.95
CA PHE A 53 -10.49 -3.42 -9.34
C PHE A 53 -9.84 -4.69 -9.89
N PRO A 54 -8.57 -4.63 -10.33
CA PRO A 54 -7.86 -5.82 -10.83
C PRO A 54 -7.53 -6.84 -9.73
N SER A 55 -7.61 -6.45 -8.46
CA SER A 55 -7.32 -7.24 -7.26
C SER A 55 -8.08 -6.67 -6.06
N ASP A 56 -8.38 -7.50 -5.06
CA ASP A 56 -8.94 -7.04 -3.77
C ASP A 56 -7.92 -6.30 -2.90
N HIS A 57 -6.66 -6.27 -3.34
CA HIS A 57 -5.57 -5.52 -2.74
C HIS A 57 -4.97 -4.53 -3.74
N PHE A 58 -4.58 -3.35 -3.24
CA PHE A 58 -3.83 -2.34 -3.97
C PHE A 58 -2.33 -2.63 -3.92
N PRO A 59 -1.59 -2.48 -5.03
CA PRO A 59 -0.15 -2.64 -5.03
C PRO A 59 0.56 -1.63 -4.11
N VAL A 60 1.53 -2.14 -3.33
CA VAL A 60 2.42 -1.34 -2.48
C VAL A 60 3.79 -1.24 -3.14
N TYR A 61 4.27 -0.02 -3.34
CA TYR A 61 5.59 0.26 -3.90
C TYR A 61 6.50 0.90 -2.85
N ALA A 62 7.76 0.51 -2.85
CA ALA A 62 8.82 1.15 -2.08
C ALA A 62 10.00 1.39 -3.02
N ASP A 63 10.48 2.64 -3.09
CA ASP A 63 11.70 2.95 -3.81
C ASP A 63 12.89 2.54 -2.92
N LEU A 64 13.86 1.85 -3.51
CA LEU A 64 15.06 1.39 -2.82
C LEU A 64 16.28 2.09 -3.38
N THR A 65 17.10 2.64 -2.49
CA THR A 65 18.42 3.19 -2.83
C THR A 65 19.52 2.32 -2.26
N VAL A 66 20.71 2.37 -2.87
CA VAL A 66 21.92 1.64 -2.42
C VAL A 66 22.88 2.64 -1.80
N ASN A 67 23.53 2.25 -0.69
CA ASN A 67 24.63 3.02 -0.09
C ASN A 67 25.87 3.12 -0.98
#